data_AF-A0A1E7GN38-F1
#
_entry.id   AF-A0A1E7GN38-F1
#
_cell.length_a   1.000
_cell.length_b   1.000
_cell.length_c   1.000
_cell.angle_alpha   90.00
_cell.angle_beta   90.00
_cell.angle_gamma   90.00
#
_symmetry.space_group_name_H-M   'P 1'
#
loop_
_entity.id
_entity.type
_entity.pdbx_description
1 polymer ?
#
loop_
_entity_poly.entity_id
_entity_poly.type
_entity_poly.pdbx_seq_one_letter_code
_entity_poly.pdbx_strand_id
1 'polypeptide(L)'
;MAGALLHILSHGIGKAMVFLGSGNIHARIHTRELSKMSGIGRDMPYTGYSMTVGLLSLLGMPPLIGFWSKFLIIMSVAMAIQSVGGVVMLITFILLLFNVIYAAAYYLRVAKVLMIESGAVRTHEAPFPMVFSVVFFALACLIGGLFPILIIKIAVRASLTILGGS
;
A
#
# COMPACT_ATOMS: atom_id res chain seq x y z
N MET A 1 -17.21 -1.56 10.71
CA MET A 1 -17.29 -1.17 9.28
C MET A 1 -16.29 -0.08 8.89
N ALA A 2 -16.10 0.97 9.70
CA ALA A 2 -15.10 2.02 9.42
C ALA A 2 -13.68 1.51 9.08
N GLY A 3 -13.16 0.50 9.81
CA GLY A 3 -11.85 -0.10 9.51
C GLY A 3 -11.75 -0.76 8.13
N ALA A 4 -12.83 -1.42 7.67
CA ALA A 4 -12.88 -2.04 6.35
C ALA A 4 -12.92 -1.00 5.23
N LEU A 5 -13.68 0.09 5.39
CA LEU A 5 -13.70 1.20 4.43
C LEU A 5 -12.33 1.86 4.31
N LEU A 6 -11.69 2.14 5.45
CA LEU A 6 -10.37 2.74 5.49
C LEU A 6 -9.31 1.81 4.88
N HIS A 7 -9.48 0.50 5.02
CA HIS A 7 -8.63 -0.50 4.37
C HIS A 7 -8.79 -0.56 2.86
N ILE A 8 -10.02 -0.50 2.34
CA ILE A 8 -10.26 -0.42 0.90
C ILE A 8 -9.58 0.83 0.31
N LEU A 9 -9.73 1.98 1.00
CA LEU A 9 -9.11 3.23 0.59
C LEU A 9 -7.58 3.14 0.62
N SER A 10 -6.98 2.72 1.74
CA SER A 10 -5.53 2.64 1.91
C SER A 10 -4.89 1.68 0.90
N HIS A 11 -5.55 0.54 0.67
CA HIS A 11 -5.11 -0.46 -0.28
C HIS A 11 -5.27 0.01 -1.74
N GLY A 12 -6.32 0.78 -2.04
CA GLY A 12 -6.53 1.44 -3.33
C GLY A 12 -5.41 2.43 -3.66
N ILE A 13 -5.08 3.32 -2.72
CA ILE A 13 -3.97 4.29 -2.86
C ILE A 13 -2.63 3.55 -3.01
N GLY A 14 -2.39 2.52 -2.19
CA GLY A 14 -1.20 1.67 -2.27
C GLY A 14 -1.02 1.03 -3.66
N LYS A 15 -2.08 0.40 -4.18
CA LYS A 15 -2.08 -0.19 -5.52
C LYS A 15 -1.90 0.85 -6.62
N ALA A 16 -2.56 2.00 -6.52
CA ALA A 16 -2.44 3.08 -7.50
C ALA A 16 -0.97 3.53 -7.63
N MET A 17 -0.26 3.75 -6.52
CA MET A 17 1.17 4.09 -6.55
C MET A 17 2.02 3.01 -7.23
N VAL A 18 1.77 1.74 -6.93
CA VAL A 18 2.54 0.62 -7.50
C VAL A 18 2.28 0.48 -9.00
N PHE A 19 1.03 0.61 -9.45
CA PHE A 19 0.67 0.55 -10.87
C PHE A 19 1.18 1.74 -11.66
N LEU A 20 1.03 2.96 -11.14
CA LEU A 20 1.54 4.16 -11.78
C LEU A 20 3.08 4.14 -11.82
N GLY A 21 3.74 3.71 -10.74
CA GLY A 21 5.20 3.54 -10.71
C GLY A 21 5.70 2.52 -11.72
N SER A 22 5.06 1.35 -11.79
CA SER A 22 5.37 0.33 -12.82
C SER A 22 5.09 0.84 -14.25
N GLY A 23 4.03 1.62 -14.44
CA GLY A 23 3.71 2.27 -15.71
C GLY A 23 4.76 3.28 -16.16
N ASN A 24 5.25 4.11 -15.23
CA ASN A 24 6.35 5.04 -15.46
C ASN A 24 7.61 4.29 -15.88
N ILE A 25 7.97 3.22 -15.17
CA ILE A 25 9.12 2.38 -15.53
C ILE A 25 8.89 1.79 -16.92
N HIS A 26 7.74 1.17 -17.19
CA HIS A 26 7.44 0.56 -18.47
C HIS A 26 7.51 1.54 -19.64
N ALA A 27 7.07 2.80 -19.46
CA ALA A 27 7.16 3.84 -20.47
C ALA A 27 8.62 4.18 -20.85
N ARG A 28 9.60 3.80 -20.04
CA ARG A 28 11.02 4.13 -20.23
C ARG A 28 11.88 2.99 -20.73
N ILE A 29 11.61 1.77 -20.29
CA ILE A 29 12.42 0.59 -20.64
C ILE A 29 11.66 -0.45 -21.46
N HIS A 30 10.35 -0.24 -21.67
CA HIS A 30 9.45 -1.14 -22.42
C HIS A 30 9.48 -2.61 -22.00
N THR A 31 9.96 -2.91 -20.79
CA THR A 31 9.94 -4.26 -20.21
C THR A 31 8.93 -4.35 -19.08
N ARG A 32 8.45 -5.57 -18.84
CA ARG A 32 7.58 -5.95 -17.71
C ARG A 32 8.26 -6.94 -16.78
N GLU A 33 9.47 -7.38 -17.12
CA GLU A 33 10.24 -8.35 -16.34
C GLU A 33 10.90 -7.66 -15.15
N LEU A 34 10.56 -8.09 -13.94
CA LEU A 34 11.12 -7.56 -12.69
C LEU A 34 12.65 -7.72 -12.63
N SER A 35 13.20 -8.81 -13.18
CA SER A 35 14.65 -9.06 -13.28
C SER A 35 15.38 -7.99 -14.08
N LYS A 36 14.73 -7.42 -15.11
CA LYS A 36 15.26 -6.35 -15.94
C LYS A 36 15.01 -4.95 -15.33
N MET A 37 14.24 -4.86 -14.24
CA MET A 37 13.96 -3.62 -13.51
C MET A 37 14.91 -3.36 -12.35
N SER A 38 15.94 -4.21 -12.20
CA SER A 38 16.93 -4.11 -11.14
C SER A 38 17.61 -2.74 -11.13
N GLY A 39 17.64 -2.06 -9.99
CA GLY A 39 18.34 -0.77 -9.79
C GLY A 39 17.73 0.47 -10.45
N ILE A 40 16.65 0.33 -11.22
CA ILE A 40 16.04 1.45 -11.96
C ILE A 40 15.50 2.55 -11.04
N GLY A 41 15.15 2.21 -9.80
CA GLY A 41 14.72 3.20 -8.83
C GLY A 41 15.77 4.26 -8.52
N ARG A 42 17.06 4.02 -8.79
CA ARG A 42 18.12 5.03 -8.63
C ARG A 42 18.16 6.05 -9.78
N ASP A 43 17.82 5.59 -10.97
CA ASP A 43 17.74 6.44 -12.17
C ASP A 43 16.41 7.21 -12.25
N MET A 44 15.35 6.63 -11.67
CA MET A 44 14.03 7.22 -11.54
C MET A 44 13.66 7.41 -10.06
N PRO A 45 14.34 8.33 -9.33
CA PRO A 45 14.20 8.45 -7.89
C PRO A 45 12.78 8.81 -7.43
N TYR A 46 12.09 9.75 -8.07
CA TYR A 46 10.74 10.14 -7.67
C TYR A 46 9.73 9.00 -7.86
N THR A 47 9.83 8.33 -9.00
CA THR A 47 8.99 7.16 -9.32
C THR A 47 9.32 5.99 -8.38
N GLY A 48 10.61 5.71 -8.19
CA GLY A 48 11.12 4.62 -7.36
C GLY A 48 10.74 4.78 -5.89
N TYR A 49 11.05 5.93 -5.28
CA TYR A 49 10.70 6.20 -3.89
C TYR A 49 9.19 6.16 -3.65
N SER A 50 8.39 6.75 -4.54
CA SER A 50 6.93 6.74 -4.40
C SER A 50 6.35 5.33 -4.53
N MET A 51 6.86 4.52 -5.46
CA MET A 51 6.49 3.12 -5.59
C MET A 51 6.88 2.32 -4.34
N THR A 52 8.07 2.54 -3.79
CA THR A 52 8.52 1.93 -2.54
C THR A 52 7.65 2.35 -1.36
N VAL A 53 7.28 3.63 -1.25
CA VAL A 53 6.30 4.13 -0.26
C VAL A 53 4.95 3.41 -0.41
N GLY A 54 4.48 3.20 -1.65
CA GLY A 54 3.28 2.40 -1.89
C GLY A 54 3.38 0.96 -1.40
N LEU A 55 4.50 0.29 -1.66
CA LEU A 55 4.77 -1.07 -1.17
C LEU A 55 4.84 -1.11 0.37
N LEU A 56 5.50 -0.12 1.00
CA LEU A 56 5.57 0.03 2.46
C LEU A 56 4.19 0.33 3.06
N SER A 57 3.32 1.05 2.36
CA SER A 57 1.95 1.31 2.80
C SER A 57 1.12 0.04 2.75
N LEU A 58 1.27 -0.79 1.70
CA LEU A 58 0.61 -2.10 1.62
C LEU A 58 1.09 -3.07 2.71
N LEU A 59 2.37 -2.99 3.07
CA LEU A 59 2.93 -3.68 4.23
C LEU A 59 2.29 -3.20 5.55
N GLY A 60 1.96 -1.91 5.63
CA GLY A 60 1.38 -1.29 6.81
C GLY A 60 2.43 -0.69 7.73
N MET A 61 3.44 -0.03 7.16
CA MET A 61 4.45 0.68 7.96
C MET A 61 3.83 1.83 8.78
N PRO A 62 4.26 2.04 10.05
CA PRO A 62 3.65 2.99 10.97
C PRO A 62 3.39 4.42 10.44
N PRO A 63 4.29 5.05 9.65
CA PRO A 63 4.05 6.42 9.17
C PRO A 63 3.04 6.50 8.01
N LEU A 64 2.46 5.39 7.54
CA LEU A 64 1.63 5.34 6.34
C LEU A 64 0.17 5.02 6.65
N ILE A 65 -0.73 5.49 5.80
CA ILE A 65 -2.18 5.26 5.91
C ILE A 65 -2.55 3.77 6.02
N GLY A 66 -1.75 2.87 5.44
CA GLY A 66 -1.95 1.43 5.52
C GLY A 66 -1.89 0.85 6.94
N PHE A 67 -1.07 1.42 7.83
CA PHE A 67 -0.96 0.98 9.23
C PHE A 67 -2.28 1.18 9.98
N TRP A 68 -2.83 2.40 9.93
CA TRP A 68 -4.07 2.75 10.61
C TRP A 68 -5.25 1.87 10.17
N SER A 69 -5.27 1.49 8.89
CA SER A 69 -6.28 0.58 8.35
C SER A 69 -6.22 -0.81 8.99
N LYS A 70 -5.02 -1.41 9.04
CA LYS A 70 -4.82 -2.75 9.63
C LYS A 70 -5.03 -2.72 11.13
N PHE A 71 -4.57 -1.66 11.80
CA PHE A 71 -4.75 -1.48 13.24
C PHE A 71 -6.23 -1.47 13.62
N LEU A 72 -7.07 -0.71 12.91
CA LEU A 72 -8.51 -0.67 13.17
C LEU A 72 -9.20 -2.01 12.89
N ILE A 73 -8.78 -2.74 11.86
CA ILE A 73 -9.31 -4.08 11.58
C ILE A 73 -8.97 -5.03 12.73
N ILE A 74 -7.71 -5.06 13.17
CA ILE A 74 -7.27 -5.94 14.26
C ILE A 74 -8.03 -5.62 15.55
N MET A 75 -8.18 -4.34 15.89
CA MET A 75 -8.98 -3.90 17.04
C MET A 75 -10.45 -4.34 16.92
N SER A 76 -11.06 -4.19 15.74
CA SER A 76 -12.45 -4.60 15.51
C SER A 76 -12.63 -6.11 15.64
N VAL A 77 -11.68 -6.89 15.12
CA VAL A 77 -11.68 -8.35 15.23
C VAL A 77 -11.50 -8.77 16.68
N ALA A 78 -10.54 -8.18 17.41
CA ALA A 78 -10.28 -8.48 18.81
C ALA A 78 -11.53 -8.32 19.70
N MET A 79 -12.37 -7.32 19.43
CA MET A 79 -13.64 -7.11 20.13
C MET A 79 -14.73 -8.11 19.70
N ALA A 80 -14.70 -8.59 18.45
CA ALA A 80 -15.67 -9.54 17.90
C ALA A 80 -15.34 -11.02 18.18
N ILE A 81 -14.15 -11.32 18.72
CA ILE A 81 -13.68 -12.68 19.01
C ILE A 81 -14.63 -13.45 19.95
N GLN A 82 -15.40 -12.77 20.80
CA GLN A 82 -16.31 -13.43 21.74
C GLN A 82 -17.53 -14.12 21.07
N SER A 83 -17.85 -13.82 19.82
CA SER A 83 -19.09 -14.31 19.16
C SER A 83 -18.88 -15.38 18.08
N VAL A 84 -17.64 -15.78 17.78
CA VAL A 84 -17.33 -16.69 16.65
C VAL A 84 -16.64 -17.94 17.17
N GLY A 85 -17.12 -19.12 16.76
CA GLY A 85 -16.58 -20.42 17.20
C GLY A 85 -15.07 -20.56 16.94
N GLY A 86 -14.35 -21.15 17.92
CA GLY A 86 -12.89 -21.16 17.97
C GLY A 86 -12.17 -21.83 16.78
N VAL A 87 -12.78 -22.85 16.16
CA VAL A 87 -12.16 -23.58 15.03
C VAL A 87 -12.12 -22.72 13.76
N VAL A 88 -13.22 -22.01 13.46
CA VAL A 88 -13.30 -21.12 12.26
C VAL A 88 -12.33 -19.95 12.40
N MET A 89 -12.21 -19.42 13.61
CA MET A 89 -11.28 -18.35 13.93
C MET A 89 -9.82 -18.78 13.78
N LEU A 90 -9.46 -19.99 14.26
CA LEU A 90 -8.12 -20.54 14.13
C LEU A 90 -7.72 -20.69 12.65
N ILE A 91 -8.60 -21.28 11.83
CA ILE A 91 -8.35 -21.47 10.39
C ILE A 91 -8.17 -20.13 9.69
N THR A 92 -9.04 -19.16 9.99
CA THR A 92 -9.00 -17.82 9.39
C THR A 92 -7.73 -17.07 9.79
N PHE A 93 -7.31 -17.21 11.06
CA PHE A 93 -6.07 -16.61 11.55
C PHE A 93 -4.83 -17.19 10.85
N ILE A 94 -4.74 -18.51 10.70
CA ILE A 94 -3.63 -19.17 10.01
C ILE A 94 -3.56 -18.69 8.55
N LEU A 95 -4.68 -18.69 7.83
CA LEU A 95 -4.73 -18.22 6.44
C LEU A 95 -4.30 -16.75 6.32
N LEU A 96 -4.73 -15.90 7.25
CA LEU A 96 -4.36 -14.50 7.27
C LEU A 96 -2.86 -14.30 7.52
N LEU A 97 -2.27 -15.07 8.44
CA LEU A 97 -0.83 -15.05 8.67
C LEU A 97 -0.04 -15.44 7.41
N PHE A 98 -0.41 -16.54 6.76
CA PHE A 98 0.24 -16.95 5.50
C PHE A 98 0.14 -15.87 4.43
N ASN A 99 -1.04 -15.26 4.27
CA ASN A 99 -1.24 -14.18 3.31
C ASN A 99 -0.33 -12.97 3.60
N VAL A 100 -0.27 -12.53 4.87
CA VAL A 100 0.56 -11.39 5.29
C VAL A 100 2.04 -11.66 5.06
N ILE A 101 2.54 -12.86 5.42
CA ILE A 101 3.95 -13.22 5.24
C ILE A 101 4.31 -13.25 3.75
N TYR A 102 3.47 -13.89 2.93
CA TYR A 102 3.71 -13.99 1.49
C TYR A 102 3.69 -12.62 0.81
N ALA A 103 2.67 -11.80 1.11
CA ALA A 103 2.57 -10.43 0.60
C ALA A 103 3.78 -9.60 1.03
N ALA A 104 4.22 -9.75 2.28
CA ALA A 104 5.34 -8.98 2.80
C ALA A 104 6.67 -9.34 2.13
N ALA A 105 6.94 -10.63 1.97
CA ALA A 105 8.12 -11.11 1.26
C ALA A 105 8.13 -10.60 -0.19
N TYR A 106 6.98 -10.62 -0.88
CA TYR A 106 6.87 -10.13 -2.24
C TYR A 106 7.11 -8.62 -2.34
N TYR A 107 6.44 -7.80 -1.52
CA TYR A 107 6.59 -6.35 -1.57
C TYR A 107 8.00 -5.87 -1.23
N LEU A 108 8.64 -6.48 -0.21
CA LEU A 108 10.03 -6.18 0.13
C LEU A 108 10.99 -6.63 -0.97
N ARG A 109 10.73 -7.77 -1.64
CA ARG A 109 11.53 -8.22 -2.78
C ARG A 109 11.46 -7.22 -3.93
N VAL A 110 10.28 -6.74 -4.29
CA VAL A 110 10.11 -5.74 -5.37
C VAL A 110 10.83 -4.44 -5.02
N ALA A 111 10.68 -3.94 -3.78
CA ALA A 111 11.37 -2.73 -3.33
C ALA A 111 12.90 -2.90 -3.36
N LYS A 112 13.41 -4.06 -2.94
CA LYS A 112 14.84 -4.40 -2.97
C LYS A 112 15.39 -4.43 -4.39
N VAL A 113 14.70 -5.12 -5.31
CA VAL A 113 15.11 -5.20 -6.72
C VAL A 113 15.18 -3.80 -7.33
N LEU A 114 14.18 -2.94 -7.06
CA LEU A 114 14.12 -1.60 -7.63
C LEU A 114 15.20 -0.64 -7.10
N MET A 115 15.48 -0.64 -5.79
CA MET A 115 16.32 0.39 -5.14
C MET A 115 17.75 -0.08 -4.81
N ILE A 116 17.91 -1.36 -4.47
CA ILE A 116 19.15 -1.89 -3.87
C ILE A 116 20.00 -2.62 -4.90
N GLU A 117 19.40 -3.48 -5.71
CA GLU A 117 20.15 -4.21 -6.71
C GLU A 117 20.72 -3.27 -7.78
N SER A 118 21.88 -3.63 -8.35
CA SER A 118 22.54 -2.82 -9.36
C SER A 118 22.15 -3.33 -10.75
N GLY A 119 21.33 -2.54 -11.46
CA GLY A 119 21.05 -2.76 -12.88
C GLY A 119 22.10 -2.12 -13.78
N ALA A 120 22.28 -2.70 -14.97
CA ALA A 120 23.12 -2.13 -16.02
C ALA A 120 22.35 -1.10 -16.90
N VAL A 121 21.02 -1.08 -16.81
CA VAL A 121 20.17 -0.23 -17.64
C VAL A 121 20.15 1.18 -17.07
N ARG A 122 20.72 2.15 -17.80
CA ARG A 122 20.66 3.56 -17.44
C ARG A 122 19.44 4.24 -18.06
N THR A 123 18.64 4.92 -17.25
CA THR A 123 17.45 5.64 -17.70
C THR A 123 17.36 7.04 -17.09
N HIS A 124 16.33 7.81 -17.46
CA HIS A 124 16.01 9.07 -16.81
C HIS A 124 14.53 9.05 -16.40
N GLU A 125 14.11 9.99 -15.56
CA GLU A 125 12.73 10.07 -15.06
C GLU A 125 11.66 10.19 -16.13
N ALA A 126 10.47 9.66 -15.84
CA ALA A 126 9.32 9.71 -16.73
C ALA A 126 8.87 11.16 -17.03
N PRO A 127 8.08 11.39 -18.09
CA PRO A 127 7.55 12.71 -18.39
C PRO A 127 6.84 13.33 -17.19
N PHE A 128 6.94 14.65 -17.04
CA PHE A 128 6.42 15.38 -15.88
C PHE A 128 4.99 14.99 -15.42
N PRO A 129 3.99 14.80 -16.31
CA PRO A 129 2.63 14.42 -15.89
C PRO A 129 2.54 13.07 -15.18
N MET A 130 3.38 12.12 -15.60
CA MET A 130 3.46 10.77 -15.05
C MET A 130 4.10 10.76 -13.65
N VAL A 131 5.18 11.53 -13.48
CA VAL A 131 5.83 11.70 -12.18
C VAL A 131 4.90 12.43 -11.21
N PHE A 132 4.23 13.48 -11.67
CA PHE A 132 3.27 14.25 -10.86
C PHE A 132 2.17 13.36 -10.28
N SER A 133 1.60 12.47 -11.10
CA SER A 133 0.54 11.55 -10.67
C SER A 133 1.01 10.64 -9.53
N VAL A 134 2.20 10.06 -9.67
CA VAL A 134 2.79 9.15 -8.67
C VAL A 134 3.11 9.88 -7.37
N VAL A 135 3.75 11.06 -7.47
CA VAL A 135 4.12 11.88 -6.31
C VAL A 135 2.88 12.40 -5.57
N PHE A 136 1.84 12.78 -6.30
CA PHE A 136 0.56 13.20 -5.71
C PHE A 136 -0.03 12.11 -4.81
N PHE A 137 -0.07 10.86 -5.28
CA PHE A 137 -0.54 9.74 -4.46
C PHE A 137 0.39 9.42 -3.30
N ALA A 138 1.72 9.57 -3.47
CA ALA A 138 2.67 9.39 -2.38
C ALA A 138 2.47 10.43 -1.26
N LEU A 139 2.28 11.70 -1.63
CA LEU A 139 1.96 12.77 -0.68
C LEU A 139 0.61 12.52 0.00
N ALA A 140 -0.43 12.12 -0.73
CA ALA A 140 -1.72 11.78 -0.15
C ALA A 140 -1.60 10.62 0.86
N CYS A 141 -0.76 9.62 0.56
CA CYS A 141 -0.49 8.50 1.46
C CYS A 141 0.23 8.93 2.74
N LEU A 142 1.24 9.81 2.62
CA LEU A 142 2.00 10.34 3.76
C LEU A 142 1.15 11.28 4.64
N ILE A 143 0.45 12.23 4.03
CA ILE A 143 -0.48 13.14 4.74
C ILE A 143 -1.53 12.30 5.45
N GLY A 144 -2.04 11.26 4.80
CA GLY A 144 -3.01 10.37 5.41
C GLY A 144 -2.46 9.50 6.55
N GLY A 145 -1.18 9.14 6.49
CA GLY A 145 -0.50 8.45 7.59
C GLY A 145 -0.21 9.37 8.78
N LEU A 146 0.17 10.62 8.52
CA LEU A 146 0.55 11.61 9.53
C LEU A 146 -0.66 12.22 10.25
N PHE A 147 -1.81 12.35 9.56
CA PHE A 147 -3.06 12.88 10.11
C PHE A 147 -4.17 11.82 10.18
N PRO A 148 -3.99 10.75 10.98
CA PRO A 148 -4.94 9.64 11.04
C PRO A 148 -6.32 10.04 11.56
N ILE A 149 -6.39 11.02 12.48
CA ILE A 149 -7.65 11.53 13.03
C ILE A 149 -8.61 11.99 11.91
N LEU A 150 -8.09 12.64 10.85
CA LEU A 150 -8.93 13.17 9.77
C LEU A 150 -9.56 12.03 8.95
N ILE A 151 -8.77 11.03 8.57
CA ILE A 151 -9.25 9.92 7.74
C ILE A 151 -10.17 8.99 8.53
N ILE A 152 -9.84 8.75 9.80
CA ILE A 152 -10.70 7.95 10.68
C ILE A 152 -12.06 8.64 10.85
N LYS A 153 -12.10 9.97 11.03
CA LYS A 153 -13.36 10.72 11.08
C LYS A 153 -14.18 10.61 9.80
N ILE A 154 -13.54 10.68 8.63
CA ILE A 154 -14.22 10.50 7.33
C ILE A 154 -14.78 9.07 7.22
N ALA A 155 -13.98 8.05 7.56
CA ALA A 155 -14.40 6.66 7.50
C ALA A 155 -15.54 6.35 8.48
N VAL A 156 -15.53 6.95 9.67
CA VAL A 156 -16.62 6.81 10.65
C VAL A 156 -17.90 7.49 10.15
N ARG A 157 -17.82 8.72 9.61
CA ARG A 157 -18.98 9.41 9.01
C ARG A 157 -19.59 8.60 7.87
N ALA A 158 -18.76 8.12 6.94
CA ALA A 158 -19.23 7.27 5.84
C ALA A 158 -19.88 5.97 6.34
N SER A 159 -19.29 5.34 7.37
CA SER A 159 -19.86 4.15 7.99
C SER A 159 -21.22 4.41 8.65
N LEU A 160 -21.41 5.57 9.28
CA LEU A 160 -22.68 5.95 9.92
C LEU A 160 -23.77 6.21 8.89
N THR A 161 -23.46 6.89 7.78
CA THR A 161 -24.40 7.11 6.67
C THR A 161 -24.85 5.79 6.04
N ILE A 162 -23.94 4.83 5.85
CA ILE A 162 -24.26 3.51 5.28
C ILE A 162 -25.11 2.66 6.24
N LEU A 163 -24.91 2.80 7.54
CA LEU A 163 -25.68 2.09 8.57
C LEU A 163 -27.02 2.77 8.91
N GLY A 164 -27.40 3.84 8.20
CA GLY A 164 -28.69 4.53 8.38
C GLY A 164 -28.75 5.49 9.57
N GLY A 165 -27.60 5.93 10.10
CA GLY A 165 -27.55 6.95 11.15
C GLY A 165 -27.66 8.36 10.56
N SER A 166 -28.86 8.93 10.63
CA SER A 166 -29.11 10.38 10.53
C SER A 166 -28.43 11.15 11.65
#